data_AF-A0A2H9QE81-F1
#
_entry.id   AF-A0A2H9QE81-F1
#
_cell.length_a   1.000
_cell.length_b   1.000
_cell.length_c   1.000
_cell.angle_alpha   90.00
_cell.angle_beta   90.00
_cell.angle_gamma   90.00
#
_symmetry.space_group_name_H-M   'P 1'
#
loop_
_entity.id
_entity.type
_entity.pdbx_description
1 polymer ?
#
loop_
_entity_poly.entity_id
_entity_poly.type
_entity_poly.pdbx_seq_one_letter_code
_entity_poly.pdbx_strand_id
1 'polypeptide(L)' 'MIRDEILKNLTIVLEKISVKDVSPTLEKPANSDFGDYSTSVALKLTKQLKKSPLLIA' A
#
# COMPACT_ATOMS: atom_id res chain seq x y z
N MET A 1 8.65 13.25 8.07
CA MET A 1 7.31 13.85 7.88
C MET A 1 6.26 12.75 7.98
N ILE A 2 4.97 13.06 8.18
CA ILE A 2 3.89 12.04 8.30
C ILE A 2 3.89 11.05 7.12
N ARG A 3 4.13 11.56 5.90
CA ARG A 3 4.25 10.72 4.68
C ARG A 3 5.30 9.62 4.81
N ASP A 4 6.48 9.97 5.33
CA ASP A 4 7.60 9.03 5.46
C ASP A 4 7.30 7.96 6.52
N GLU A 5 6.58 8.34 7.57
CA GLU A 5 6.15 7.42 8.62
C GLU A 5 5.12 6.41 8.13
N ILE A 6 4.15 6.85 7.32
CA ILE A 6 3.18 5.96 6.66
C ILE A 6 3.92 4.97 5.75
N LEU A 7 4.87 5.44 4.93
CA LEU A 7 5.67 4.57 4.07
C LEU A 7 6.50 3.56 4.89
N LYS A 8 7.16 4.01 5.96
CA LYS A 8 7.94 3.15 6.84
C LYS A 8 7.09 2.05 7.45
N ASN A 9 5.93 2.40 8.01
CA ASN A 9 5.03 1.43 8.64
C ASN A 9 4.46 0.45 7.62
N LEU A 10 4.13 0.93 6.42
CA LEU A 10 3.63 0.07 5.35
C LEU A 10 4.71 -0.95 4.91
N THR A 11 5.96 -0.52 4.73
CA THR A 11 7.07 -1.43 4.41
C THR A 11 7.27 -2.50 5.49
N ILE A 12 7.25 -2.11 6.78
CA ILE A 12 7.38 -3.07 7.90
C ILE A 12 6.27 -4.13 7.86
N VAL A 13 5.03 -3.75 7.55
CA VAL A 13 3.91 -4.70 7.45
C VAL A 13 4.07 -5.61 6.23
N LEU A 14 4.49 -5.08 5.08
CA LEU A 14 4.76 -5.86 3.87
C LEU A 14 5.84 -6.93 4.10
N GLU A 15 6.91 -6.58 4.82
CA GLU A 15 7.96 -7.52 5.19
C GLU A 15 7.43 -8.65 6.10
N LYS A 16 6.57 -8.32 7.08
CA LYS A 16 5.96 -9.30 7.98
C LYS A 16 5.09 -10.33 7.25
N ILE A 17 4.43 -9.94 6.17
CA ILE A 17 3.62 -10.86 5.34
C ILE A 17 4.46 -11.57 4.26
N SER A 18 5.80 -11.53 4.37
CA SER A 18 6.75 -12.15 3.43
C SER A 18 6.61 -11.66 1.98
N VAL A 19 6.05 -10.47 1.78
CA VAL A 19 6.02 -9.81 0.49
C VAL A 19 7.33 -9.04 0.33
N LYS A 20 8.12 -9.45 -0.66
CA LYS A 20 9.38 -8.80 -1.03
C LYS A 20 9.23 -8.09 -2.37
N ASP A 21 10.09 -7.10 -2.60
CA ASP A 21 10.19 -6.36 -3.86
C ASP A 21 8.95 -5.53 -4.25
N VAL A 22 8.18 -5.09 -3.24
CA VAL A 22 7.08 -4.15 -3.43
C VAL A 22 7.43 -2.83 -2.76
N SER A 23 7.67 -1.80 -3.59
CA SER A 23 7.83 -0.43 -3.11
C SER A 23 6.45 0.22 -3.01
N PRO A 24 5.90 0.41 -1.78
CA PRO A 24 4.66 1.15 -1.61
C PRO A 24 4.85 2.61 -2.03
N THR A 25 3.81 3.18 -2.62
CA THR A 25 3.80 4.58 -3.08
C THR A 25 2.61 5.29 -2.46
N LEU A 26 2.81 6.52 -2.00
CA LEU A 26 1.74 7.40 -1.52
C LEU A 26 1.52 8.54 -2.51
N GLU A 27 0.28 8.68 -2.92
CA GLU A 27 -0.20 9.71 -3.84
C GLU A 27 -1.42 10.42 -3.27
N LYS A 28 -1.71 11.63 -3.76
CA LYS A 28 -2.92 12.35 -3.35
C LYS A 28 -4.13 11.66 -3.98
N PRO A 29 -5.18 11.36 -3.22
CA PRO A 29 -6.39 10.76 -3.77
C PRO A 29 -7.01 11.64 -4.86
N ALA A 30 -7.58 11.00 -5.89
CA ALA A 30 -8.33 11.70 -6.94
C ALA A 30 -9.63 12.31 -6.40
N ASN A 31 -10.24 11.66 -5.40
CA ASN A 31 -11.38 12.19 -4.66
C ASN A 31 -10.93 12.61 -3.25
N SER A 32 -11.18 13.87 -2.89
CA SER A 32 -10.86 14.43 -1.57
C SER A 32 -11.57 13.71 -0.42
N ASP A 33 -12.70 13.05 -0.67
CA ASP A 33 -13.45 12.31 0.35
C ASP A 33 -12.71 11.04 0.83
N PHE A 34 -11.68 10.59 0.11
CA PHE A 34 -10.88 9.40 0.46
C PHE A 34 -9.67 9.71 1.35
N GLY A 35 -9.60 10.92 1.92
CA GLY A 35 -8.58 11.33 2.88
C GLY A 35 -7.37 12.02 2.25
N ASP A 36 -6.26 12.04 2.98
CA ASP A 36 -5.06 12.80 2.60
C ASP A 36 -4.13 12.04 1.64
N TYR A 37 -4.09 10.71 1.76
CA TYR A 37 -3.17 9.84 1.02
C TYR A 37 -3.88 8.60 0.52
N SER A 38 -3.47 8.15 -0.67
CA SER A 38 -3.88 6.88 -1.27
C SER A 38 -2.68 6.05 -1.69
N THR A 39 -2.88 4.75 -1.86
CA THR A 39 -1.86 3.84 -2.35
C THR A 39 -2.46 2.74 -3.23
N SER A 40 -1.72 2.36 -4.27
CA SER A 40 -2.04 1.25 -5.17
C SER A 40 -1.38 -0.07 -4.76
N VAL A 41 -0.91 -0.19 -3.50
CA VAL A 41 -0.18 -1.38 -3.02
C VAL A 41 -1.00 -2.67 -3.19
N ALA A 42 -2.30 -2.65 -2.89
CA ALA A 42 -3.17 -3.82 -3.02
C ALA A 42 -3.20 -4.39 -4.45
N LEU A 43 -3.19 -3.51 -5.47
CA LEU A 43 -3.13 -3.93 -6.88
C LEU A 43 -1.80 -4.60 -7.21
N LYS A 44 -0.67 -4.04 -6.73
CA LYS A 44 0.67 -4.60 -6.93
C LYS A 44 0.81 -6.00 -6.31
N LEU A 45 0.15 -6.21 -5.17
CA LEU A 45 0.20 -7.46 -4.40
C LEU A 45 -0.59 -8.62 -5.02
N THR A 46 -1.56 -8.36 -5.88
CA THR A 46 -2.42 -9.40 -6.48
C THR A 46 -1.64 -10.54 -7.14
N LYS A 47 -0.55 -10.22 -7.85
CA LYS A 47 0.28 -11.22 -8.54
C LYS A 47 1.02 -12.14 -7.58
N GLN A 48 1.46 -11.62 -6.45
CA GLN A 48 2.19 -12.39 -5.44
C GLN A 48 1.24 -13.18 -4.53
N LEU A 49 0.15 -12.55 -4.10
CA LEU A 49 -0.80 -13.13 -3.14
C LEU A 49 -1.90 -13.97 -3.80
N LYS A 50 -2.09 -13.85 -5.13
CA LYS A 50 -3.17 -14.50 -5.90
C LYS A 50 -4.57 -14.24 -5.33
N LYS A 51 -4.75 -13.08 -4.70
CA LYS A 51 -6.02 -12.60 -4.13
C LYS A 51 -6.50 -11.37 -4.89
N SER A 52 -7.81 -11.10 -4.85
CA SER A 52 -8.35 -9.87 -5.42
C SER A 52 -7.85 -8.65 -4.62
N PRO A 53 -7.68 -7.48 -5.26
CA PRO A 53 -7.23 -6.26 -4.57
C PRO A 53 -8.11 -5.89 -3.37
N LEU A 54 -9.42 -6.10 -3.50
CA LEU A 54 -10.40 -5.79 -2.45
C LEU A 54 -10.22 -6.66 -1.19
N LEU A 55 -9.69 -7.87 -1.32
CA LEU A 55 -9.38 -8.72 -0.17
C LEU A 55 -8.02 -8.38 0.48
N ILE A 56 -7.21 -7.55 -0.19
CA ILE A 56 -5.88 -7.15 0.27
C ILE A 56 -5.92 -5.75 0.93
N ALA A 57 -6.74 -4.85 0.40
CA ALA A 57 -6.96 -3.49 0.90
C ALA A 57 -7.76 -3.49 2.22
#